data_AF-A0A4T9T778-F1
#
_entry.id   AF-A0A4T9T778-F1
#
_cell.length_a   1.000
_cell.length_b   1.000
_cell.length_c   1.000
_cell.angle_alpha   90.00
_cell.angle_beta   90.00
_cell.angle_gamma   90.00
#
_symmetry.space_group_name_H-M   'P 1'
#
loop_
_entity.id
_entity.type
_entity.pdbx_description
1 polymer ?
#
loop_
_entity_poly.entity_id
_entity_poly.type
_entity_poly.pdbx_seq_one_letter_code
_entity_poly.pdbx_strand_id
1 'polypeptide(L)'
;MRLFAVVVALVLAAVGLSTFIGFAGAANTQGAGFFGIDETSGSFEMQEASSNATMAVASESSPEVIVRDMSAGYEEIAQEEEAARIAAEEAAAAAEAEAIQRANDARSKYLNQFGSLPAGDVDFSIGRDAFIEEWGSRIDDYLSGTTLAGYGETFAAAAWEYGVDPRWSPAISNTESGNGKVCFLPHNAWGWGSSSWGNWTDAIYSHVRGLANGYGFTISYSFAGKYCPPFTDHWYNNTLSQMKLI
;
A
#
# COMPACT_ATOMS: atom_id res chain seq x y z
N MET A 1 -56.76 14.55 -13.59
CA MET A 1 -55.41 14.86 -14.09
C MET A 1 -54.40 14.55 -13.00
N ARG A 2 -53.48 13.62 -13.30
CA ARG A 2 -52.21 13.29 -12.61
C ARG A 2 -52.28 12.70 -11.19
N LEU A 3 -52.20 11.37 -11.16
CA LEU A 3 -51.59 10.51 -10.14
C LEU A 3 -50.12 10.91 -9.85
N PHE A 4 -49.57 10.27 -8.81
CA PHE A 4 -48.16 9.97 -8.47
C PHE A 4 -47.72 10.65 -7.17
N ALA A 5 -47.02 10.01 -6.25
CA ALA A 5 -46.80 8.60 -5.89
C ALA A 5 -45.99 8.69 -4.59
N VAL A 6 -46.32 7.83 -3.63
CA VAL A 6 -45.53 7.63 -2.41
C VAL A 6 -44.23 6.93 -2.81
N VAL A 7 -43.08 7.53 -2.50
CA VAL A 7 -41.78 6.83 -2.54
C VAL A 7 -41.22 6.84 -1.14
N VAL A 8 -41.27 5.66 -0.52
CA VAL A 8 -40.63 5.32 0.76
C VAL A 8 -39.14 5.14 0.48
N ALA A 9 -38.30 5.94 1.13
CA ALA A 9 -36.86 5.77 1.13
C ALA A 9 -36.47 4.68 2.13
N LEU A 10 -36.03 3.52 1.64
CA LEU A 10 -35.33 2.50 2.41
C LEU A 10 -33.83 2.72 2.21
N VAL A 11 -33.17 3.28 3.23
CA VAL A 11 -31.72 3.33 3.32
C VAL A 11 -31.26 2.05 4.01
N LEU A 12 -30.63 1.15 3.24
CA LEU A 12 -29.88 0.02 3.78
C LEU A 12 -28.40 0.37 3.78
N ALA A 13 -27.82 0.35 4.98
CA ALA A 13 -26.40 0.50 5.23
C ALA A 13 -25.63 -0.75 4.77
N ALA A 14 -24.53 -0.54 4.05
CA ALA A 14 -23.51 -1.56 3.85
C ALA A 14 -22.18 -1.02 4.41
N VAL A 15 -21.82 -1.56 5.57
CA VAL A 15 -20.48 -1.52 6.15
C VAL A 15 -19.69 -2.62 5.44
N GLY A 16 -18.49 -2.31 4.95
CA GLY A 16 -17.66 -3.35 4.33
C GLY A 16 -16.25 -2.90 4.00
N LEU A 17 -15.34 -3.11 4.96
CA LEU A 17 -14.00 -3.67 4.78
C LEU A 17 -13.07 -3.08 3.70
N SER A 18 -12.18 -2.20 4.18
CA SER A 18 -10.87 -1.92 3.60
C SER A 18 -10.04 -3.19 3.45
N THR A 19 -9.88 -3.69 2.23
CA THR A 19 -8.88 -4.69 1.88
C THR A 19 -7.71 -4.03 1.17
N PHE A 20 -6.54 -4.16 1.79
CA PHE A 20 -5.21 -3.92 1.24
C PHE A 20 -5.07 -4.46 -0.19
N ILE A 21 -4.65 -3.60 -1.13
CA ILE A 21 -4.06 -4.05 -2.40
C ILE A 21 -2.54 -4.07 -2.18
N GLY A 22 -2.01 -5.26 -1.92
CA GLY A 22 -0.58 -5.51 -1.93
C GLY A 22 -0.09 -5.69 -3.36
N PHE A 23 0.90 -4.87 -3.74
CA PHE A 23 1.65 -4.98 -4.98
C PHE A 23 2.89 -5.87 -4.75
N ALA A 24 3.04 -6.92 -5.55
CA ALA A 24 4.29 -7.66 -5.76
C ALA A 24 4.16 -8.36 -7.13
N GLY A 25 5.02 -8.15 -8.13
CA GLY A 25 6.47 -8.09 -8.05
C GLY A 25 7.00 -9.40 -8.65
N ALA A 26 7.28 -9.38 -9.96
CA ALA A 26 7.81 -10.52 -10.68
C ALA A 26 9.24 -10.86 -10.22
N ALA A 27 9.47 -12.11 -9.82
CA ALA A 27 10.79 -12.70 -9.71
C ALA A 27 10.74 -14.20 -10.06
N ASN A 28 11.82 -14.64 -10.70
CA ASN A 28 11.95 -15.83 -11.50
C ASN A 28 12.64 -16.98 -10.72
N THR A 29 12.33 -18.21 -11.15
CA THR A 29 13.19 -19.41 -11.14
C THR A 29 13.28 -20.31 -9.89
N GLN A 30 13.18 -21.62 -10.20
CA GLN A 30 13.66 -22.86 -9.55
C GLN A 30 12.74 -23.62 -8.58
N GLY A 31 12.28 -24.78 -9.07
CA GLY A 31 12.62 -26.06 -8.42
C GLY A 31 11.46 -26.91 -7.90
N ALA A 32 11.57 -28.23 -8.16
CA ALA A 32 10.70 -29.35 -7.78
C ALA A 32 9.40 -29.45 -8.60
N GLY A 33 9.04 -30.56 -9.24
CA GLY A 33 9.32 -31.98 -9.02
C GLY A 33 8.00 -32.71 -9.32
N PHE A 34 8.05 -34.03 -9.61
CA PHE A 34 6.89 -34.93 -9.82
C PHE A 34 6.32 -34.88 -11.26
N PHE A 35 6.17 -35.95 -12.04
CA PHE A 35 5.78 -37.34 -11.75
C PHE A 35 6.45 -38.27 -12.78
N GLY A 36 6.95 -39.42 -12.35
CA GLY A 36 7.54 -40.43 -13.21
C GLY A 36 6.51 -41.29 -13.92
N ILE A 37 6.72 -41.54 -15.22
CA ILE A 37 6.34 -42.77 -15.90
C ILE A 37 7.56 -43.18 -16.73
N ASP A 38 8.07 -44.36 -16.40
CA ASP A 38 9.15 -45.08 -17.05
C ASP A 38 8.60 -45.74 -18.32
N GLU A 39 9.22 -45.51 -19.48
CA GLU A 39 9.20 -46.52 -20.53
C GLU A 39 10.44 -46.43 -21.41
N THR A 40 11.01 -47.61 -21.60
CA THR A 40 12.38 -47.88 -22.01
C THR A 40 12.49 -47.97 -23.53
N SER A 41 13.49 -47.27 -24.07
CA SER A 41 14.20 -47.46 -25.35
C SER A 41 13.60 -48.35 -26.46
N GLY A 42 13.39 -47.74 -27.63
CA GLY A 42 13.32 -48.41 -28.93
C GLY A 42 13.72 -47.45 -30.05
N SER A 43 14.96 -47.57 -30.51
CA SER A 43 15.49 -46.93 -31.73
C SER A 43 14.79 -47.47 -32.99
N PHE A 44 14.37 -46.62 -33.93
CA PHE A 44 14.69 -46.78 -35.36
C PHE A 44 14.16 -45.63 -36.26
N GLU A 45 15.07 -45.14 -37.09
CA GLU A 45 15.01 -44.49 -38.41
C GLU A 45 13.90 -43.52 -38.88
N MET A 46 14.43 -42.46 -39.46
CA MET A 46 13.87 -41.46 -40.36
C MET A 46 13.81 -42.01 -41.79
N GLN A 47 12.64 -41.97 -42.46
CA GLN A 47 12.62 -41.70 -43.91
C GLN A 47 11.27 -41.17 -44.41
N GLU A 48 11.38 -40.04 -45.09
CA GLU A 48 10.37 -39.30 -45.84
C GLU A 48 9.99 -40.04 -47.13
N ALA A 49 8.70 -40.07 -47.49
CA ALA A 49 8.25 -40.23 -48.88
C ALA A 49 6.82 -39.72 -49.07
N SER A 50 6.74 -38.55 -49.71
CA SER A 50 5.55 -37.96 -50.31
C SER A 50 4.97 -38.84 -51.41
N SER A 51 3.64 -38.99 -51.45
CA SER A 51 2.87 -38.85 -52.71
C SER A 51 1.35 -38.99 -52.51
N ASN A 52 0.66 -37.85 -52.65
CA ASN A 52 -0.47 -37.61 -53.55
C ASN A 52 -1.65 -38.62 -53.57
N ALA A 53 -2.82 -38.20 -53.06
CA ALA A 53 -4.11 -38.68 -53.54
C ALA A 53 -5.17 -37.57 -53.48
N THR A 54 -5.59 -37.17 -54.66
CA THR A 54 -6.52 -36.11 -55.03
C THR A 54 -7.98 -36.53 -54.80
N MET A 55 -8.78 -35.60 -54.26
CA MET A 55 -10.23 -35.36 -54.42
C MET A 55 -11.20 -36.51 -54.77
N ALA A 56 -12.22 -36.66 -53.92
CA ALA A 56 -13.59 -36.94 -54.39
C ALA A 56 -14.62 -36.25 -53.48
N VAL A 57 -15.35 -35.30 -54.06
CA VAL A 57 -16.50 -34.59 -53.49
C VAL A 57 -17.79 -35.34 -53.88
N ALA A 58 -18.67 -35.56 -52.91
CA ALA A 58 -20.13 -35.73 -53.01
C ALA A 58 -20.63 -35.93 -51.56
N SER A 59 -21.71 -35.37 -51.03
CA SER A 59 -22.84 -34.60 -51.54
C SER A 59 -23.50 -33.96 -50.31
N GLU A 60 -23.91 -32.70 -50.45
CA GLU A 60 -24.95 -31.95 -49.73
C GLU A 60 -25.41 -32.43 -48.33
N SER A 61 -25.00 -31.70 -47.29
CA SER A 61 -25.93 -31.17 -46.29
C SER A 61 -25.27 -29.95 -45.63
N SER A 62 -25.92 -28.79 -45.70
CA SER A 62 -25.50 -27.60 -44.96
C SER A 62 -25.87 -27.78 -43.48
N PRO A 63 -24.93 -27.73 -42.53
CA PRO A 63 -25.21 -27.14 -41.25
C PRO A 63 -24.90 -25.64 -41.36
N GLU A 64 -25.96 -24.85 -41.29
CA GLU A 64 -25.92 -23.42 -41.02
C GLU A 64 -24.88 -23.16 -39.91
N VAL A 65 -23.77 -22.51 -40.26
CA VAL A 65 -22.83 -22.02 -39.27
C VAL A 65 -23.60 -20.96 -38.50
N ILE A 66 -24.12 -21.31 -37.31
CA ILE A 66 -24.54 -20.33 -36.33
C ILE A 66 -23.25 -19.62 -35.92
N VAL A 67 -22.86 -18.60 -36.70
CA VAL A 67 -21.96 -17.56 -36.24
C VAL A 67 -22.75 -16.89 -35.13
N ARG A 68 -22.58 -17.37 -33.89
CA ARG A 68 -23.07 -16.63 -32.73
C ARG A 68 -22.41 -15.27 -32.86
N ASP A 69 -23.22 -14.23 -32.97
CA ASP A 69 -22.78 -12.85 -32.97
C ASP A 69 -22.10 -12.57 -31.62
N MET A 70 -20.81 -12.89 -31.54
CA MET A 70 -19.99 -12.68 -30.35
C MET A 70 -19.57 -11.20 -30.24
N SER A 71 -19.85 -10.36 -31.25
CA SER A 71 -19.45 -8.94 -31.27
C SER A 71 -20.09 -8.16 -30.12
N ALA A 72 -21.36 -8.42 -29.83
CA ALA A 72 -22.08 -7.81 -28.71
C ALA A 72 -21.47 -8.16 -27.35
N GLY A 73 -20.99 -9.40 -27.17
CA GLY A 73 -20.35 -9.83 -25.91
C GLY A 73 -18.95 -9.24 -25.70
N TYR A 74 -18.21 -8.96 -26.79
CA TYR A 74 -16.91 -8.28 -26.71
C TYR A 74 -17.05 -6.80 -26.34
N GLU A 75 -18.07 -6.12 -26.87
CA GLU A 75 -18.30 -4.70 -26.58
C GLU A 75 -18.77 -4.47 -25.13
N GLU A 76 -19.59 -5.37 -24.59
CA GLU A 76 -20.04 -5.31 -23.19
C GLU A 76 -18.87 -5.50 -22.21
N ILE A 77 -18.01 -6.50 -22.44
CA ILE A 77 -16.81 -6.74 -21.62
C ILE A 77 -15.85 -5.54 -21.67
N ALA A 78 -15.63 -4.97 -22.86
CA ALA A 78 -14.77 -3.81 -23.01
C ALA A 78 -15.31 -2.56 -22.27
N GLN A 79 -16.65 -2.38 -22.24
CA GLN A 79 -17.28 -1.30 -21.50
C GLN A 79 -17.20 -1.51 -19.97
N GLU A 80 -17.36 -2.75 -19.50
CA GLU A 80 -17.21 -3.09 -18.09
C GLU A 80 -15.78 -2.88 -17.60
N GLU A 81 -14.77 -3.29 -18.37
CA GLU A 81 -13.36 -3.09 -18.02
C GLU A 81 -12.97 -1.61 -17.99
N GLU A 82 -13.46 -0.83 -18.96
CA GLU A 82 -13.25 0.62 -19.00
C GLU A 82 -13.91 1.32 -17.81
N ALA A 83 -15.16 0.95 -17.49
CA ALA A 83 -15.87 1.47 -16.33
C ALA A 83 -15.16 1.10 -15.01
N ALA A 84 -14.63 -0.12 -14.91
CA ALA A 84 -13.85 -0.55 -13.76
C ALA A 84 -12.54 0.25 -13.61
N ARG A 85 -11.87 0.57 -14.73
CA ARG A 85 -10.66 1.40 -14.71
C ARG A 85 -10.97 2.83 -14.25
N ILE A 86 -12.01 3.45 -14.81
CA ILE A 86 -12.44 4.81 -14.41
C ILE A 86 -12.84 4.83 -12.93
N ALA A 87 -13.61 3.84 -12.47
CA ALA A 87 -14.01 3.74 -11.07
C ALA A 87 -12.81 3.56 -10.13
N ALA A 88 -11.80 2.78 -10.54
CA ALA A 88 -10.57 2.62 -9.76
C ALA A 88 -9.74 3.92 -9.71
N GLU A 89 -9.64 4.66 -10.82
CA GLU A 89 -8.96 5.95 -10.88
C GLU A 89 -9.66 7.02 -10.04
N GLU A 90 -11.00 7.12 -10.12
CA GLU A 90 -11.79 8.02 -9.30
C GLU A 90 -11.68 7.69 -7.80
N ALA A 91 -11.72 6.40 -7.46
CA ALA A 91 -11.53 5.95 -6.08
C ALA A 91 -10.12 6.27 -5.55
N ALA A 92 -9.08 6.12 -6.39
CA ALA A 92 -7.72 6.49 -6.02
C ALA A 92 -7.57 8.01 -5.82
N ALA A 93 -8.12 8.82 -6.73
CA ALA A 93 -8.13 10.27 -6.62
C ALA A 93 -8.89 10.75 -5.37
N ALA A 94 -10.03 10.12 -5.06
CA ALA A 94 -10.78 10.42 -3.85
C ALA A 94 -9.99 10.06 -2.57
N ALA A 95 -9.37 8.88 -2.53
CA ALA A 95 -8.54 8.45 -1.38
C ALA A 95 -7.33 9.38 -1.17
N GLU A 96 -6.71 9.84 -2.25
CA GLU A 96 -5.62 10.82 -2.21
C GLU A 96 -6.09 12.18 -1.68
N ALA A 97 -7.20 12.71 -2.19
CA ALA A 97 -7.79 13.95 -1.69
C ALA A 97 -8.13 13.86 -0.20
N GLU A 98 -8.67 12.73 0.27
CA GLU A 98 -8.94 12.48 1.68
C GLU A 98 -7.67 12.43 2.54
N ALA A 99 -6.59 11.82 2.05
CA ALA A 99 -5.31 11.77 2.75
C ALA A 99 -4.69 13.17 2.89
N ILE A 100 -4.72 13.96 1.82
CA ILE A 100 -4.26 15.35 1.82
C ILE A 100 -5.09 16.18 2.81
N GLN A 101 -6.41 16.04 2.78
CA GLN A 101 -7.29 16.75 3.71
C GLN A 101 -7.00 16.36 5.17
N ARG A 102 -6.83 15.06 5.45
CA ARG A 102 -6.49 14.55 6.79
C ARG A 102 -5.18 15.15 7.30
N ALA A 103 -4.13 15.16 6.47
CA ALA A 103 -2.84 15.75 6.82
C ALA A 103 -2.96 17.26 7.06
N ASN A 104 -3.71 17.97 6.20
CA ASN A 104 -3.97 19.40 6.35
C ASN A 104 -4.74 19.72 7.64
N ASP A 105 -5.73 18.92 8.00
CA ASP A 105 -6.50 19.08 9.23
C ASP A 105 -5.63 18.83 10.46
N ALA A 106 -4.82 17.76 10.44
CA ALA A 106 -3.88 17.43 11.51
C ALA A 106 -2.84 18.56 11.70
N ARG A 107 -2.25 19.03 10.59
CA ARG A 107 -1.30 20.14 10.57
C ARG A 107 -1.92 21.43 11.08
N SER A 108 -3.13 21.77 10.64
CA SER A 108 -3.83 22.99 11.05
C SER A 108 -4.18 22.96 12.53
N LYS A 109 -4.66 21.82 13.04
CA LYS A 109 -4.89 21.62 14.49
C LYS A 109 -3.62 21.82 15.29
N TYR A 110 -2.50 21.25 14.82
CA TYR A 110 -1.20 21.43 15.46
C TYR A 110 -0.78 22.91 15.48
N LEU A 111 -0.85 23.60 14.34
CA LEU A 111 -0.49 25.02 14.22
C LEU A 111 -1.35 25.91 15.11
N ASN A 112 -2.66 25.65 15.18
CA ASN A 112 -3.57 26.38 16.06
C ASN A 112 -3.23 26.19 17.55
N GLN A 113 -2.67 25.04 17.91
CA GLN A 113 -2.31 24.73 19.30
C GLN A 113 -0.90 25.23 19.69
N PHE A 114 0.09 25.09 18.80
CA PHE A 114 1.50 25.30 19.12
C PHE A 114 2.16 26.47 18.36
N GLY A 115 1.49 27.05 17.37
CA GLY A 115 1.92 28.26 16.66
C GLY A 115 2.99 28.09 15.59
N SER A 116 3.83 27.04 15.66
CA SER A 116 4.91 26.81 14.67
C SER A 116 5.30 25.34 14.54
N LEU A 117 5.74 24.93 13.35
CA LEU A 117 6.25 23.58 13.09
C LEU A 117 7.75 23.47 13.47
N PRO A 118 8.13 22.58 14.39
CA PRO A 118 9.48 22.58 14.98
C PRO A 118 10.57 22.04 14.06
N ALA A 119 10.21 21.23 13.05
CA ALA A 119 11.12 20.66 12.06
C ALA A 119 10.89 21.21 10.65
N GLY A 120 10.10 22.29 10.48
CA GLY A 120 9.69 22.79 9.18
C GLY A 120 8.46 22.07 8.60
N ASP A 121 7.90 22.62 7.53
CA ASP A 121 6.66 22.14 6.92
C ASP A 121 6.88 20.88 6.08
N VAL A 122 5.79 20.15 5.86
CA VAL A 122 5.75 18.92 5.06
C VAL A 122 4.64 19.10 4.03
N ASP A 123 4.99 19.01 2.75
CA ASP A 123 4.04 19.18 1.66
C ASP A 123 3.39 17.85 1.28
N PHE A 124 2.11 17.69 1.62
CA PHE A 124 1.30 16.54 1.19
C PHE A 124 0.63 16.79 -0.18
N SER A 125 0.67 18.01 -0.72
CA SER A 125 -0.02 18.35 -1.97
C SER A 125 0.71 17.87 -3.24
N ILE A 126 1.96 17.42 -3.10
CA ILE A 126 2.76 16.81 -4.18
C ILE A 126 2.21 15.47 -4.67
N GLY A 127 1.27 14.90 -3.93
CA GLY A 127 0.64 13.62 -4.22
C GLY A 127 1.37 12.43 -3.61
N ARG A 128 0.65 11.30 -3.51
CA ARG A 128 1.08 10.14 -2.72
C ARG A 128 2.43 9.59 -3.17
N ASP A 129 2.58 9.33 -4.45
CA ASP A 129 3.76 8.62 -4.96
C ASP A 129 5.00 9.50 -4.87
N ALA A 130 4.90 10.79 -5.23
CA ALA A 130 5.98 11.76 -5.06
C ALA A 130 6.36 11.96 -3.58
N PHE A 131 5.37 11.99 -2.68
CA PHE A 131 5.60 12.05 -1.24
C PHE A 131 6.37 10.83 -0.73
N ILE A 132 5.96 9.62 -1.15
CA ILE A 132 6.60 8.38 -0.74
C ILE A 132 8.02 8.29 -1.31
N GLU A 133 8.24 8.73 -2.54
CA GLU A 133 9.58 8.77 -3.15
C GLU A 133 10.50 9.74 -2.40
N GLU A 134 10.07 10.99 -2.18
CA GLU A 134 10.87 12.01 -1.49
C GLU A 134 11.21 11.57 -0.07
N TRP A 135 10.20 11.28 0.75
CA TRP A 135 10.40 10.98 2.15
C TRP A 135 10.95 9.58 2.36
N GLY A 136 10.59 8.63 1.50
CA GLY A 136 11.12 7.27 1.53
C GLY A 136 12.62 7.26 1.37
N SER A 137 13.15 7.98 0.37
CA SER A 137 14.61 8.09 0.16
C SER A 137 15.31 8.75 1.35
N ARG A 138 14.78 9.87 1.86
CA ARG A 138 15.39 10.60 2.98
C ARG A 138 15.42 9.78 4.26
N ILE A 139 14.35 9.03 4.53
CA ILE A 139 14.27 8.14 5.69
C ILE A 139 15.19 6.93 5.50
N ASP A 140 15.28 6.36 4.30
CA ASP A 140 16.16 5.22 4.06
C ASP A 140 17.65 5.59 4.24
N ASP A 141 18.05 6.75 3.73
CA ASP A 141 19.39 7.32 3.96
C ASP A 141 19.68 7.47 5.46
N TYR A 142 18.72 8.00 6.22
CA TYR A 142 18.81 8.15 7.66
C TYR A 142 18.91 6.80 8.40
N LEU A 143 18.21 5.78 7.92
CA LEU A 143 18.17 4.44 8.53
C LEU A 143 19.30 3.52 8.05
N SER A 144 20.17 3.98 7.14
CA SER A 144 21.25 3.20 6.57
C SER A 144 22.15 2.56 7.65
N GLY A 145 22.43 1.26 7.51
CA GLY A 145 23.24 0.50 8.46
C GLY A 145 22.55 0.18 9.80
N THR A 146 21.23 0.39 9.90
CA THR A 146 20.43 0.02 11.09
C THR A 146 19.56 -1.21 10.82
N THR A 147 18.88 -1.70 11.86
CA THR A 147 17.92 -2.82 11.73
C THR A 147 16.68 -2.43 10.91
N LEU A 148 16.40 -1.13 10.79
CA LEU A 148 15.29 -0.58 10.02
C LEU A 148 15.70 -0.10 8.62
N ALA A 149 16.93 -0.38 8.17
CA ALA A 149 17.34 -0.08 6.80
C ALA A 149 16.42 -0.78 5.78
N GLY A 150 16.05 -0.10 4.71
CA GLY A 150 15.11 -0.56 3.68
C GLY A 150 13.64 -0.26 3.98
N TYR A 151 13.30 0.30 5.15
CA TYR A 151 11.91 0.60 5.52
C TYR A 151 11.51 2.07 5.28
N GLY A 152 12.35 2.87 4.63
CA GLY A 152 12.05 4.29 4.36
C GLY A 152 10.71 4.49 3.66
N GLU A 153 10.45 3.75 2.58
CA GLU A 153 9.17 3.78 1.86
C GLU A 153 7.98 3.41 2.76
N THR A 154 8.17 2.42 3.63
CA THR A 154 7.12 1.97 4.57
C THR A 154 6.77 3.06 5.58
N PHE A 155 7.76 3.77 6.11
CA PHE A 155 7.54 4.91 6.99
C PHE A 155 6.82 6.06 6.28
N ALA A 156 7.24 6.39 5.05
CA ALA A 156 6.61 7.44 4.26
C ALA A 156 5.17 7.09 3.90
N ALA A 157 4.91 5.86 3.47
CA ALA A 157 3.56 5.38 3.16
C ALA A 157 2.63 5.42 4.38
N ALA A 158 3.12 5.01 5.55
CA ALA A 158 2.35 5.09 6.80
C ALA A 158 2.10 6.56 7.21
N ALA A 159 3.08 7.44 7.05
CA ALA A 159 2.95 8.87 7.34
C ALA A 159 1.91 9.54 6.44
N TRP A 160 1.91 9.20 5.15
CA TRP A 160 0.88 9.59 4.18
C TRP A 160 -0.51 9.13 4.63
N GLU A 161 -0.66 7.83 4.92
CA GLU A 161 -1.95 7.24 5.29
C GLU A 161 -2.55 7.91 6.53
N TYR A 162 -1.74 8.21 7.54
CA TYR A 162 -2.25 8.76 8.80
C TYR A 162 -2.11 10.27 8.95
N GLY A 163 -1.55 10.97 7.97
CA GLY A 163 -1.38 12.43 7.99
C GLY A 163 -0.45 12.89 9.13
N VAL A 164 0.69 12.21 9.28
CA VAL A 164 1.70 12.47 10.32
C VAL A 164 2.99 12.94 9.66
N ASP A 165 3.76 13.79 10.33
CA ASP A 165 5.10 14.18 9.90
C ASP A 165 6.00 12.93 9.67
N PRO A 166 6.46 12.68 8.44
CA PRO A 166 7.18 11.45 8.07
C PRO A 166 8.49 11.28 8.82
N ARG A 167 9.06 12.35 9.37
CA ARG A 167 10.31 12.34 10.13
C ARG A 167 10.12 11.83 11.56
N TRP A 168 8.90 11.91 12.09
CA TRP A 168 8.69 11.77 13.54
C TRP A 168 8.84 10.34 14.04
N SER A 169 8.14 9.39 13.42
CA SER A 169 8.23 7.97 13.76
C SER A 169 9.65 7.39 13.63
N PRO A 170 10.40 7.61 12.52
CA PRO A 170 11.77 7.14 12.42
C PRO A 170 12.71 7.82 13.44
N ALA A 171 12.53 9.11 13.73
CA ALA A 171 13.32 9.80 14.76
C ALA A 171 13.08 9.25 16.20
N ILE A 172 11.83 8.89 16.53
CA ILE A 172 11.53 8.22 17.80
C ILE A 172 12.24 6.86 17.84
N SER A 173 12.24 6.09 16.74
CA SER A 173 12.91 4.78 16.71
C SER A 173 14.39 4.85 17.05
N ASN A 174 15.08 5.92 16.65
CA ASN A 174 16.45 6.19 17.04
C ASN A 174 16.55 6.52 18.53
N THR A 175 15.70 7.43 19.00
CA THR A 175 15.68 7.90 20.39
C THR A 175 15.47 6.76 21.38
N GLU A 176 14.63 5.78 21.03
CA GLU A 176 14.19 4.71 21.93
C GLU A 176 15.02 3.42 21.84
N SER A 177 15.51 3.07 20.65
CA SER A 177 16.17 1.77 20.43
C SER A 177 17.41 1.83 19.54
N GLY A 178 17.84 3.02 19.13
CA GLY A 178 18.89 3.18 18.13
C GLY A 178 18.49 2.60 16.77
N ASN A 179 17.25 2.85 16.34
CA ASN A 179 16.67 2.36 15.08
C ASN A 179 16.52 0.84 15.05
N GLY A 180 15.96 0.27 16.11
CA GLY A 180 15.67 -1.15 16.23
C GLY A 180 16.83 -2.01 16.75
N LYS A 181 18.00 -1.41 17.05
CA LYS A 181 19.18 -2.13 17.56
C LYS A 181 18.94 -2.77 18.92
N VAL A 182 18.23 -2.09 19.81
CA VAL A 182 17.92 -2.57 21.16
C VAL A 182 16.42 -2.47 21.41
N CYS A 183 15.69 -3.53 21.05
CA CYS A 183 14.25 -3.62 21.30
C CYS A 183 13.97 -4.47 22.53
N PHE A 184 13.08 -4.01 23.42
CA PHE A 184 12.67 -4.79 24.60
C PHE A 184 11.71 -5.94 24.24
N LEU A 185 10.92 -5.77 23.17
CA LEU A 185 10.05 -6.79 22.58
C LEU A 185 10.27 -6.86 21.06
N PRO A 186 9.99 -8.00 20.41
CA PRO A 186 10.13 -8.16 18.97
C PRO A 186 9.45 -7.04 18.16
N HIS A 187 10.22 -6.46 17.24
CA HIS A 187 9.81 -5.38 16.34
C HIS A 187 9.25 -4.12 17.04
N ASN A 188 9.65 -3.86 18.30
CA ASN A 188 9.25 -2.64 19.02
C ASN A 188 10.41 -1.65 19.14
N ALA A 189 10.64 -0.88 18.08
CA ALA A 189 11.72 0.10 18.02
C ALA A 189 11.43 1.40 18.79
N TRP A 190 10.20 1.60 19.28
CA TRP A 190 9.75 2.87 19.87
C TRP A 190 9.45 2.79 21.37
N GLY A 191 9.68 1.64 22.00
CA GLY A 191 9.29 1.45 23.41
C GLY A 191 7.78 1.54 23.63
N TRP A 192 6.98 1.24 22.59
CA TRP A 192 5.56 1.53 22.60
C TRP A 192 4.78 0.54 23.48
N GLY A 193 4.40 0.99 24.66
CA GLY A 193 3.60 0.21 25.62
C GLY A 193 4.21 -1.17 25.93
N SER A 194 3.37 -2.19 25.91
CA SER A 194 3.80 -3.61 26.00
C SER A 194 3.60 -4.34 24.66
N SER A 195 3.66 -3.59 23.54
CA SER A 195 3.39 -4.12 22.21
C SER A 195 4.57 -4.92 21.65
N SER A 196 4.24 -5.92 20.84
CA SER A 196 5.18 -6.72 20.05
C SER A 196 4.52 -7.01 18.71
N TRP A 197 5.32 -7.10 17.65
CA TRP A 197 4.82 -7.40 16.30
C TRP A 197 5.60 -8.54 15.64
N GLY A 198 4.98 -9.16 14.64
CA GLY A 198 5.59 -10.24 13.86
C GLY A 198 6.59 -9.75 12.80
N ASN A 199 6.46 -8.50 12.35
CA ASN A 199 7.31 -7.88 11.33
C ASN A 199 7.36 -6.36 11.53
N TRP A 200 8.34 -5.71 10.88
CA TRP A 200 8.53 -4.26 10.97
C TRP A 200 7.43 -3.45 10.29
N THR A 201 6.87 -3.92 9.17
CA THR A 201 5.82 -3.21 8.44
C THR A 201 4.59 -2.96 9.33
N ASP A 202 4.06 -4.02 9.95
CA ASP A 202 2.91 -3.91 10.85
C ASP A 202 3.22 -3.03 12.07
N ALA A 203 4.45 -3.09 12.56
CA ALA A 203 4.91 -2.28 13.68
C ALA A 203 4.95 -0.79 13.32
N ILE A 204 5.49 -0.45 12.15
CA ILE A 204 5.58 0.93 11.63
C ILE A 204 4.17 1.51 11.46
N TYR A 205 3.29 0.80 10.74
CA TYR A 205 1.91 1.25 10.54
C TYR A 205 1.16 1.41 11.87
N SER A 206 1.33 0.45 12.80
CA SER A 206 0.72 0.53 14.12
C SER A 206 1.20 1.74 14.91
N HIS A 207 2.51 2.02 14.88
CA HIS A 207 3.09 3.14 15.62
C HIS A 207 2.66 4.48 15.02
N VAL A 208 2.73 4.67 13.71
CA VAL A 208 2.33 5.92 13.05
C VAL A 208 0.83 6.20 13.26
N ARG A 209 -0.02 5.17 13.15
CA ARG A 209 -1.44 5.29 13.52
C ARG A 209 -1.63 5.70 14.98
N GLY A 210 -0.82 5.15 15.88
CA GLY A 210 -0.80 5.52 17.30
C GLY A 210 -0.43 6.99 17.53
N LEU A 211 0.55 7.52 16.78
CA LEU A 211 0.91 8.93 16.80
C LEU A 211 -0.25 9.80 16.33
N ALA A 212 -0.86 9.50 15.18
CA ALA A 212 -1.98 10.26 14.64
C ALA A 212 -3.16 10.34 15.63
N ASN A 213 -3.52 9.20 16.23
CA ASN A 213 -4.67 9.12 17.14
C ASN A 213 -4.38 9.70 18.53
N GLY A 214 -3.16 9.52 19.03
CA GLY A 214 -2.80 9.84 20.42
C GLY A 214 -2.17 11.22 20.59
N TYR A 215 -1.57 11.76 19.54
CA TYR A 215 -0.70 12.93 19.62
C TYR A 215 -0.96 13.94 18.48
N GLY A 216 -1.16 13.50 17.24
CA GLY A 216 -1.50 14.38 16.11
C GLY A 216 -0.40 14.43 15.05
N PHE A 217 -0.11 15.62 14.52
CA PHE A 217 0.71 15.80 13.31
C PHE A 217 2.21 15.58 13.53
N THR A 218 2.82 16.24 14.51
CA THR A 218 4.28 16.23 14.71
C THR A 218 4.63 16.41 16.20
N ILE A 219 5.92 16.34 16.53
CA ILE A 219 6.41 16.47 17.91
C ILE A 219 6.02 17.81 18.53
N SER A 220 5.65 17.83 19.80
CA SER A 220 5.58 19.04 20.62
C SER A 220 6.13 18.74 22.00
N TYR A 221 6.45 19.78 22.78
CA TYR A 221 6.95 19.58 24.14
C TYR A 221 5.93 18.85 25.02
N SER A 222 4.63 19.18 24.90
CA SER A 222 3.57 18.49 25.64
C SER A 222 3.40 17.03 25.20
N PHE A 223 3.60 16.72 23.91
CA PHE A 223 3.54 15.35 23.41
C PHE A 223 4.73 14.53 23.86
N ALA A 224 5.93 15.13 23.90
CA ALA A 224 7.09 14.51 24.53
C ALA A 224 6.83 14.21 26.01
N GLY A 225 6.17 15.13 26.73
CA GLY A 225 5.78 14.91 28.13
C GLY A 225 4.78 13.78 28.33
N LYS A 226 3.90 13.55 27.36
CA LYS A 226 3.00 12.39 27.34
C LYS A 226 3.71 11.09 26.99
N TYR A 227 4.65 11.13 26.05
CA TYR A 227 5.37 9.96 25.55
C TYR A 227 6.42 9.47 26.55
N CYS A 228 7.25 10.37 27.07
CA CYS A 228 8.31 10.10 28.04
C CYS A 228 8.25 11.11 29.21
N PRO A 229 7.35 10.90 30.18
CA PRO A 229 7.20 11.80 31.35
C PRO A 229 8.46 11.99 32.21
N PRO A 230 9.29 10.96 32.50
CA PRO A 230 10.42 11.14 33.42
C PRO A 230 11.62 11.90 32.81
N PHE A 231 11.72 11.99 31.48
CA PHE A 231 12.86 12.59 30.78
C PHE A 231 12.46 13.47 29.60
N THR A 232 11.35 14.21 29.74
CA THR A 232 10.71 14.97 28.66
C THR A 232 11.64 15.91 27.91
N ASP A 233 12.43 16.73 28.62
CA ASP A 233 13.37 17.69 27.99
C ASP A 233 14.39 16.98 27.11
N HIS A 234 15.04 15.96 27.66
CA HIS A 234 16.08 15.22 26.96
C HIS A 234 15.49 14.50 25.74
N TRP A 235 14.35 13.83 25.93
CA TRP A 235 13.66 13.12 24.86
C TRP A 235 13.24 14.06 23.73
N TYR A 236 12.56 15.17 24.05
CA TYR A 236 12.10 16.15 23.07
C TYR A 236 13.27 16.68 22.23
N ASN A 237 14.35 17.11 22.89
CA ASN A 237 15.50 17.67 22.20
C ASN A 237 16.22 16.63 21.33
N ASN A 238 16.36 15.39 21.81
CA ASN A 238 16.99 14.33 21.03
C ASN A 238 16.13 13.98 19.80
N THR A 239 14.84 13.69 19.99
CA THR A 239 13.95 13.33 18.88
C THR A 239 13.84 14.46 17.87
N LEU A 240 13.69 15.72 18.31
CA LEU A 240 13.67 16.86 17.38
C LEU A 240 15.00 17.01 16.62
N SER A 241 16.13 16.73 17.26
CA SER A 241 17.44 16.75 16.59
C SER A 241 17.52 15.65 15.53
N GLN A 242 17.03 14.45 15.83
CA GLN A 242 16.95 13.35 14.86
C GLN A 242 16.01 13.68 13.69
N MET A 243 14.86 14.31 13.94
CA MET A 243 13.95 14.75 12.87
C MET A 243 14.60 15.73 11.89
N LYS A 244 15.56 16.55 12.35
CA LYS A 244 16.27 17.52 11.50
C LYS A 244 17.37 16.89 10.65
N LEU A 245 17.74 15.64 10.92
CA LEU A 245 18.71 14.88 10.11
C LEU A 245 18.07 14.17 8.92
N ILE A 246 16.73 14.09 8.90
CA ILE A 246 15.91 13.51 7.83
C ILE A 246 15.47 14.64 6.91
#